data_AF-A0A7M4EEZ8-F1
#
_entry.id   AF-A0A7M4EEZ8-F1
#
_cell.length_a   1.000
_cell.length_b   1.000
_cell.length_c   1.000
_cell.angle_alpha   90.00
_cell.angle_beta   90.00
_cell.angle_gamma   90.00
#
_symmetry.space_group_name_H-M   'P 1'
#
loop_
_entity.id
_entity.type
_entity.pdbx_description
1 polymer ?
#
loop_
_entity_poly.entity_id
_entity_poly.type
_entity_poly.pdbx_seq_one_letter_code
_entity_poly.pdbx_strand_id
1 'polypeptide(L)'
;MTKQLGPAWEGGPLETYLSCERLPADASGKFTCPLMNYRWEERKYKEGIKWKFLEHQGPLFAPAYDPLPDDVKFHYNAWQWRRWLTFFAKMLDHEYTTKKTFCKNFFEMTIEERMLLINLTKCDFNEMATYYKRKIEEKKILSKKEKLVNTFFYYYLKLKIYAICI
;
A
#
# COMPACT_ATOMS: atom_id res chain seq x y z
N MET A 1 40.80 17.82 2.64
CA MET A 1 39.74 18.47 3.44
C MET A 1 38.41 17.84 3.07
N THR A 2 37.98 16.86 3.86
CA THR A 2 36.70 16.17 3.74
C THR A 2 35.57 17.08 4.21
N LYS A 3 34.72 17.54 3.29
CA LYS A 3 33.47 18.21 3.67
C LYS A 3 32.44 17.16 4.07
N GLN A 4 32.07 17.18 5.35
CA GLN A 4 30.96 16.42 5.90
C GLN A 4 29.64 16.94 5.30
N LEU A 5 28.77 16.05 4.83
CA LEU A 5 27.38 16.36 4.50
C LEU A 5 26.54 16.16 5.77
N GLY A 6 26.01 17.25 6.32
CA GLY A 6 25.04 17.23 7.42
C GLY A 6 23.65 16.79 6.95
N PRO A 7 22.74 16.44 7.87
CA PRO A 7 21.44 15.87 7.53
C PRO A 7 20.45 16.92 6.98
N ALA A 8 19.67 16.51 5.99
CA ALA A 8 18.86 17.35 5.10
C ALA A 8 17.55 17.92 5.69
N TRP A 9 17.45 18.10 7.01
CA TRP A 9 16.17 18.46 7.65
C TRP A 9 16.15 19.82 8.38
N GLU A 10 17.18 20.66 8.25
CA GLU A 10 17.15 22.03 8.79
C GLU A 10 16.52 23.02 7.79
N GLY A 11 15.23 23.30 8.01
CA GLY A 11 14.56 24.60 7.87
C GLY A 11 14.86 25.47 6.65
N GLY A 12 14.12 25.25 5.56
CA GLY A 12 13.88 26.25 4.50
C GLY A 12 12.38 26.52 4.34
N PRO A 13 11.94 27.77 4.08
CA PRO A 13 10.53 28.08 3.85
C PRO A 13 9.96 27.27 2.68
N LEU A 14 8.74 26.73 2.84
CA LEU A 14 7.97 25.98 1.83
C LEU A 14 7.69 26.75 0.52
N GLU A 15 8.16 27.98 0.38
CA GLU A 15 7.96 28.84 -0.79
C GLU A 15 8.99 28.64 -1.91
N THR A 16 10.12 27.96 -1.68
CA THR A 16 11.13 27.76 -2.74
C THR A 16 10.80 26.64 -3.74
N TYR A 17 9.68 25.93 -3.58
CA TYR A 17 9.26 24.84 -4.48
C TYR A 17 8.11 25.22 -5.44
N LEU A 18 7.72 26.50 -5.50
CA LEU A 18 6.64 26.98 -6.37
C LEU A 18 7.01 28.17 -7.26
N SER A 19 8.29 28.53 -7.38
CA SER A 19 8.74 29.45 -8.42
C SER A 19 9.11 28.67 -9.68
N CYS A 20 8.10 28.36 -10.50
CA CYS A 20 8.34 28.21 -11.93
C CYS A 20 8.68 29.61 -12.43
N GLU A 21 9.95 30.01 -12.33
CA GLU A 21 10.42 31.24 -12.95
C GLU A 21 10.03 31.17 -14.43
N ARG A 22 9.25 32.16 -14.87
CA ARG A 22 8.85 32.30 -16.28
C ARG A 22 10.12 32.44 -17.11
N LEU A 23 10.59 31.34 -17.66
CA LEU A 23 11.66 31.35 -18.65
C LEU A 23 11.20 32.20 -19.85
N PRO A 24 12.12 32.98 -20.45
CA PRO A 24 11.78 33.86 -21.56
C PRO A 24 11.20 33.03 -22.71
N ALA A 25 10.10 33.52 -23.29
CA ALA A 25 9.53 32.94 -24.49
C ALA A 25 10.59 32.92 -25.60
N ASP A 26 10.59 31.86 -26.42
CA ASP A 26 11.41 31.85 -27.62
C ASP A 26 11.01 33.00 -28.56
N ALA A 27 11.83 33.30 -29.57
CA ALA A 27 11.57 34.37 -30.54
C ALA A 27 10.25 34.21 -31.34
N SER A 28 9.50 33.11 -31.13
CA SER A 28 8.18 32.85 -31.69
C SER A 28 7.03 33.09 -30.69
N GLY A 29 7.33 33.56 -29.49
CA GLY A 29 6.35 33.87 -28.45
C GLY A 29 5.74 32.64 -27.78
N LYS A 30 6.37 31.46 -27.90
CA LYS A 30 5.83 30.21 -27.35
C LYS A 30 6.56 29.83 -26.07
N PHE A 31 5.79 29.64 -24.99
CA PHE A 31 6.27 29.03 -23.76
C PHE A 31 6.36 27.53 -23.96
N THR A 32 7.54 27.02 -24.31
CA THR A 32 7.80 25.59 -24.36
C THR A 32 8.41 25.15 -23.03
N CYS A 33 7.67 24.33 -22.28
CA CYS A 33 8.20 23.69 -21.08
C CYS A 33 9.10 22.52 -21.53
N PRO A 34 10.41 22.50 -21.22
CA PRO A 34 11.33 21.46 -21.70
C PRO A 34 10.95 20.04 -21.22
N LEU A 35 10.14 19.96 -20.16
CA LEU A 35 9.77 18.72 -19.49
C LEU A 35 8.60 17.96 -20.11
N MET A 36 7.95 18.48 -21.17
CA MET A 36 6.82 17.80 -21.82
C MET A 36 6.86 17.91 -23.36
N ASN A 37 7.96 17.47 -23.97
CA ASN A 37 8.01 17.22 -25.43
C ASN A 37 8.68 15.87 -25.71
N TYR A 38 8.06 14.78 -25.25
CA TYR A 38 8.39 13.44 -25.74
C TYR A 38 7.51 13.14 -26.95
N ARG A 39 7.94 13.59 -28.13
CA ARG A 39 7.42 13.10 -29.39
C ARG A 39 8.00 11.70 -29.59
N TRP A 40 7.18 10.67 -29.42
CA TRP A 40 7.58 9.27 -29.63
C TRP A 40 7.75 9.00 -31.14
N GLU A 41 8.90 9.38 -31.70
CA GLU A 41 9.37 8.89 -32.99
C GLU A 41 10.46 7.85 -32.73
N GLU A 42 10.05 6.58 -32.55
CA GLU A 42 10.99 5.49 -32.29
C GLU A 42 11.82 5.19 -33.53
N ARG A 43 13.15 5.25 -33.38
CA ARG A 43 14.05 4.51 -34.27
C ARG A 43 13.77 3.03 -34.04
N LYS A 44 13.25 2.32 -35.06
CA LYS A 44 12.99 0.88 -34.98
C LYS A 44 14.26 0.15 -34.52
N TYR A 45 14.18 -0.51 -33.37
CA TYR A 45 15.23 -1.42 -32.92
C TYR A 45 15.21 -2.69 -33.77
N LYS A 46 16.34 -3.40 -33.83
CA LYS A 46 16.41 -4.72 -34.47
C LYS A 46 15.40 -5.66 -33.81
N GLU A 47 14.84 -6.58 -34.58
CA GLU A 47 13.79 -7.50 -34.13
C GLU A 47 14.19 -8.21 -32.82
N GLY A 48 13.29 -8.20 -31.83
CA GLY A 48 13.46 -8.86 -30.53
C GLY A 48 14.00 -7.99 -29.39
N ILE A 49 14.58 -6.81 -29.66
CA ILE A 49 15.11 -5.93 -28.60
C ILE A 49 14.06 -4.88 -28.22
N LYS A 50 13.55 -4.95 -26.97
CA LYS A 50 12.53 -4.03 -26.44
C LYS A 50 13.10 -2.78 -25.76
N TRP A 51 14.28 -2.89 -25.18
CA TRP A 51 14.96 -1.85 -24.40
C TRP A 51 16.46 -2.09 -24.40
N LYS A 52 17.25 -1.03 -24.21
CA LYS A 52 18.70 -1.12 -24.04
C LYS A 52 19.15 -0.88 -22.60
N PHE A 53 18.34 -0.13 -21.85
CA PHE A 53 18.55 0.22 -20.47
C PHE A 53 17.21 0.06 -19.75
N LEU A 54 17.27 -0.45 -18.52
CA LEU A 54 16.15 -0.51 -17.60
C LEU A 54 16.68 -0.38 -16.18
N GLU A 55 16.16 0.58 -15.44
CA GLU A 55 16.32 0.68 -14.00
C GLU A 55 14.96 0.89 -13.31
N HIS A 56 14.66 0.10 -12.29
CA HIS A 56 13.44 0.24 -11.48
C HIS A 56 13.68 -0.13 -10.02
N GLN A 57 12.92 0.47 -9.11
CA GLN A 57 13.08 0.29 -7.66
C GLN A 57 12.33 -0.95 -7.11
N GLY A 58 12.15 -1.98 -7.94
CA GLY A 58 11.43 -3.20 -7.55
C GLY A 58 9.95 -2.99 -7.21
N PRO A 59 9.28 -4.03 -6.67
CA PRO A 59 7.90 -3.93 -6.24
C PRO A 59 7.77 -3.32 -4.83
N LEU A 60 6.73 -2.52 -4.62
CA LEU A 60 6.34 -2.09 -3.28
C LEU A 60 5.54 -3.20 -2.58
N PHE A 61 6.13 -3.83 -1.56
CA PHE A 61 5.46 -4.88 -0.79
C PHE A 61 4.39 -4.33 0.15
N ALA A 62 3.39 -5.18 0.43
CA ALA A 62 2.40 -4.90 1.45
C ALA A 62 3.07 -4.77 2.83
N PRO A 63 2.52 -3.94 3.74
CA PRO A 63 3.05 -3.84 5.10
C PRO A 63 2.99 -5.18 5.82
N ALA A 64 3.87 -5.36 6.79
CA ALA A 64 3.87 -6.53 7.65
C ALA A 64 2.52 -6.68 8.37
N TYR A 65 2.15 -7.93 8.69
CA TYR A 65 0.90 -8.21 9.39
C TYR A 65 0.98 -7.76 10.86
N ASP A 66 0.03 -6.95 11.29
CA ASP A 66 -0.13 -6.56 12.68
C ASP A 66 -0.91 -7.65 13.46
N PRO A 67 -0.29 -8.28 14.49
CA PRO A 67 -0.96 -9.29 15.29
C PRO A 67 -2.12 -8.69 16.08
N LEU A 68 -3.10 -9.54 16.41
CA LEU A 68 -4.18 -9.14 17.32
C LEU A 68 -3.61 -8.81 18.71
N PRO A 69 -4.12 -7.78 19.39
CA PRO A 69 -3.80 -7.52 20.79
C PRO A 69 -4.31 -8.67 21.66
N ASP A 70 -3.67 -8.91 22.81
CA ASP A 70 -4.00 -10.02 23.70
C ASP A 70 -5.38 -9.89 24.38
N ASP A 71 -5.92 -8.67 24.38
CA ASP A 71 -7.26 -8.38 24.87
C ASP A 71 -8.36 -9.02 24.01
N VAL A 72 -8.08 -9.26 22.72
CA VAL A 72 -9.07 -9.79 21.77
C VAL A 72 -8.82 -11.28 21.60
N LYS A 73 -9.71 -12.09 22.17
CA LYS A 73 -9.59 -13.54 22.15
C LYS A 73 -10.34 -14.13 20.95
N PHE A 74 -9.82 -15.25 20.47
CA PHE A 74 -10.52 -16.12 19.54
C PHE A 74 -10.95 -17.37 20.29
N HIS A 75 -12.24 -17.63 20.33
CA HIS A 75 -12.81 -18.76 21.04
C HIS A 75 -12.92 -19.96 20.11
N TYR A 76 -11.90 -20.82 20.14
CA TYR A 76 -11.93 -22.15 19.50
C TYR A 76 -10.94 -23.10 20.17
N ASN A 77 -11.43 -24.14 20.86
CA ASN A 77 -10.68 -25.29 21.37
C ASN A 77 -9.27 -25.02 21.96
N ALA A 78 -9.03 -23.84 22.56
CA ALA A 78 -7.77 -23.41 23.19
C ALA A 78 -6.55 -23.14 22.28
N TRP A 79 -6.70 -22.96 20.95
CA TRP A 79 -5.55 -22.69 20.06
C TRP A 79 -5.52 -21.25 19.51
N GLN A 80 -4.33 -20.65 19.50
CA GLN A 80 -4.10 -19.24 19.12
C GLN A 80 -3.52 -19.07 17.70
N TRP A 81 -4.23 -19.50 16.66
CA TRP A 81 -3.78 -19.29 15.27
C TRP A 81 -4.32 -17.97 14.71
N ARG A 82 -3.60 -16.86 14.92
CA ARG A 82 -4.19 -15.52 14.75
C ARG A 82 -4.25 -15.01 13.31
N ARG A 83 -3.37 -15.41 12.39
CA ARG A 83 -3.13 -14.65 11.13
C ARG A 83 -4.27 -14.71 10.12
N TRP A 84 -4.67 -15.89 9.66
CA TRP A 84 -5.69 -16.04 8.61
C TRP A 84 -7.10 -15.72 9.11
N LEU A 85 -7.40 -16.03 10.38
CA LEU A 85 -8.68 -15.72 11.02
C LEU A 85 -9.03 -14.23 10.96
N THR A 86 -8.03 -13.34 10.96
CA THR A 86 -8.26 -11.89 10.82
C THR A 86 -8.91 -11.52 9.51
N PHE A 87 -8.59 -12.23 8.44
CA PHE A 87 -9.14 -11.97 7.13
C PHE A 87 -10.63 -12.33 7.11
N PHE A 88 -10.98 -13.47 7.70
CA PHE A 88 -12.37 -13.89 7.86
C PHE A 88 -13.15 -12.93 8.76
N ALA A 89 -12.59 -12.54 9.91
CA ALA A 89 -13.21 -11.61 10.85
C ALA A 89 -13.54 -10.25 10.24
N LYS A 90 -12.67 -9.72 9.36
CA LYS A 90 -12.91 -8.45 8.64
C LYS A 90 -14.04 -8.53 7.62
N MET A 91 -14.36 -9.74 7.16
CA MET A 91 -15.36 -9.96 6.12
C MET A 91 -16.65 -10.58 6.65
N LEU A 92 -16.86 -10.68 7.97
CA LEU A 92 -18.05 -11.33 8.53
C LEU A 92 -19.36 -10.77 7.97
N ASP A 93 -19.45 -9.46 7.77
CA ASP A 93 -20.66 -8.80 7.25
C ASP A 93 -20.79 -8.91 5.72
N HIS A 94 -19.82 -9.51 5.02
CA HIS A 94 -19.81 -9.60 3.56
C HIS A 94 -20.56 -10.85 3.07
N GLU A 95 -21.32 -10.73 1.98
CA GLU A 95 -22.04 -11.81 1.30
C GLU A 95 -21.20 -13.06 0.93
N TYR A 96 -19.86 -12.98 0.98
CA TYR A 96 -19.01 -14.14 0.73
C TYR A 96 -19.02 -15.14 1.90
N THR A 97 -19.26 -14.69 3.14
CA THR A 97 -19.22 -15.55 4.33
C THR A 97 -20.44 -16.47 4.45
N THR A 98 -21.54 -16.16 3.76
CA THR A 98 -22.72 -17.04 3.67
C THR A 98 -22.56 -18.11 2.59
N LYS A 99 -21.61 -17.94 1.65
CA LYS A 99 -21.39 -18.87 0.54
C LYS A 99 -20.58 -20.07 1.02
N LYS A 100 -21.21 -21.25 0.98
CA LYS A 100 -20.59 -22.53 1.39
C LYS A 100 -19.31 -22.85 0.62
N THR A 101 -19.23 -22.48 -0.66
CA THR A 101 -18.02 -22.66 -1.50
C THR A 101 -16.84 -21.82 -1.00
N PHE A 102 -17.11 -20.57 -0.61
CA PHE A 102 -16.11 -19.69 -0.04
C PHE A 102 -15.61 -20.24 1.31
N CYS A 103 -16.52 -20.61 2.21
CA CYS A 103 -16.15 -21.21 3.49
C CYS A 103 -15.31 -22.48 3.28
N LYS A 104 -15.73 -23.39 2.40
CA LYS A 104 -14.96 -24.60 2.11
C LYS A 104 -13.53 -24.29 1.64
N ASN A 105 -13.38 -23.40 0.66
CA ASN A 105 -12.07 -23.04 0.13
C ASN A 105 -11.20 -22.32 1.18
N PHE A 106 -11.80 -21.43 1.97
CA PHE A 106 -11.09 -20.66 2.99
C PHE A 106 -10.43 -21.57 4.05
N PHE A 107 -11.11 -22.63 4.47
CA PHE A 107 -10.60 -23.60 5.46
C PHE A 107 -9.75 -24.74 4.86
N GLU A 108 -9.72 -24.89 3.52
CA GLU A 108 -8.89 -25.87 2.83
C GLU A 108 -7.48 -25.35 2.46
N MET A 109 -7.19 -24.07 2.70
CA MET A 109 -5.98 -23.38 2.21
C MET A 109 -4.66 -23.80 2.88
N THR A 110 -4.69 -24.42 4.06
CA THR A 110 -3.49 -24.68 4.89
C THR A 110 -3.43 -26.14 5.33
N ILE A 111 -2.28 -26.78 5.07
CA ILE A 111 -2.09 -28.24 5.27
C ILE A 111 -2.21 -28.62 6.75
N GLU A 112 -1.68 -27.79 7.66
CA GLU A 112 -1.69 -28.01 9.11
C GLU A 112 -3.08 -27.79 9.73
N GLU A 113 -3.84 -26.82 9.23
CA GLU A 113 -5.13 -26.44 9.80
C GLU A 113 -6.27 -27.38 9.33
N ARG A 114 -6.07 -28.06 8.19
CA ARG A 114 -6.99 -29.08 7.65
C ARG A 114 -7.25 -30.23 8.63
N MET A 115 -6.31 -30.49 9.55
CA MET A 115 -6.45 -31.51 10.59
C MET A 115 -7.18 -31.03 11.85
N LEU A 116 -7.28 -29.71 12.06
CA LEU A 116 -7.71 -29.12 13.33
C LEU A 116 -9.06 -28.40 13.27
N LEU A 117 -9.41 -27.80 12.12
CA LEU A 117 -10.66 -27.06 11.92
C LEU A 117 -11.76 -27.97 11.37
N ILE A 118 -12.31 -28.80 12.27
CA ILE A 118 -13.32 -29.81 11.90
C ILE A 118 -14.71 -29.18 11.67
N ASN A 119 -15.01 -28.03 12.31
CA ASN A 119 -16.34 -27.41 12.23
C ASN A 119 -16.31 -25.87 12.28
N LEU A 120 -16.78 -25.25 11.19
CA LEU A 120 -17.02 -23.81 11.06
C LEU A 120 -17.99 -23.27 12.14
N THR A 121 -19.01 -24.06 12.47
CA THR A 121 -20.08 -23.69 13.40
C THR A 121 -19.61 -23.49 14.84
N LYS A 122 -18.40 -23.95 15.17
CA LYS A 122 -17.82 -23.83 16.51
C LYS A 122 -16.85 -22.64 16.64
N CYS A 123 -16.55 -21.93 15.55
CA CYS A 123 -15.65 -20.79 15.55
C CYS A 123 -16.45 -19.51 15.82
N ASP A 124 -16.17 -18.81 16.91
CA ASP A 124 -16.74 -17.49 17.17
C ASP A 124 -15.78 -16.38 16.74
N PHE A 125 -16.22 -15.56 15.78
CA PHE A 125 -15.46 -14.44 15.22
C PHE A 125 -15.99 -13.06 15.65
N ASN A 126 -17.05 -13.00 16.46
CA ASN A 126 -17.73 -11.75 16.79
C ASN A 126 -16.84 -10.75 17.52
N GLU A 127 -16.00 -11.23 18.44
CA GLU A 127 -15.07 -10.39 19.20
C GLU A 127 -14.02 -9.72 18.29
N MET A 128 -13.46 -10.50 17.36
CA MET A 128 -12.52 -10.01 16.36
C MET A 128 -13.16 -9.02 15.39
N ALA A 129 -14.39 -9.28 14.93
CA ALA A 129 -15.11 -8.36 14.07
C ALA A 129 -15.42 -7.04 14.78
N THR A 130 -15.84 -7.10 16.04
CA THR A 130 -16.07 -5.90 16.86
C THR A 130 -14.79 -5.08 17.02
N TYR A 131 -13.64 -5.71 17.26
CA TYR A 131 -12.36 -5.03 17.29
C TYR A 131 -12.02 -4.32 15.98
N TYR A 132 -12.19 -4.99 14.83
CA TYR A 132 -11.89 -4.37 13.54
C TYR A 132 -12.88 -3.27 13.15
N LYS A 133 -14.15 -3.39 13.54
CA LYS A 133 -15.14 -2.31 13.39
C LYS A 133 -14.72 -1.06 14.17
N ARG A 134 -14.32 -1.23 15.45
CA ARG A 134 -13.77 -0.13 16.26
C ARG A 134 -12.54 0.50 15.63
N LYS A 135 -11.58 -0.30 15.13
CA LYS A 135 -10.39 0.21 14.44
C LYS A 135 -10.72 1.01 13.17
N ILE A 136 -11.76 0.62 12.43
CA ILE A 136 -12.22 1.37 11.26
C ILE A 136 -12.85 2.70 11.71
N GLU A 137 -13.60 2.73 12.79
CA GLU A 137 -14.18 3.94 13.38
C GLU A 137 -13.10 4.90 13.90
N GLU A 138 -12.10 4.39 14.63
CA GLU A 138 -10.93 5.17 15.07
C GLU A 138 -10.22 5.85 13.88
N LYS A 139 -10.03 5.13 12.78
CA LYS A 139 -9.45 5.71 11.54
C LYS A 139 -10.32 6.79 10.92
N LYS A 140 -11.65 6.71 11.06
CA LYS A 140 -12.58 7.75 10.60
C LYS A 140 -12.50 9.00 11.47
N ILE A 141 -12.25 8.85 12.77
CA ILE A 141 -12.16 9.97 13.72
C ILE A 141 -10.80 10.70 13.62
N LEU A 142 -9.77 10.07 13.04
CA LEU A 142 -8.43 10.65 12.88
C LEU A 142 -8.46 12.07 12.27
N SER A 143 -7.58 12.94 12.78
CA SER A 143 -7.56 14.35 12.39
C SER A 143 -7.24 14.53 10.90
N LYS A 144 -7.71 15.63 10.31
CA LYS A 144 -7.44 15.95 8.89
C LYS A 144 -5.94 15.99 8.58
N LYS A 145 -5.13 16.50 9.52
CA LYS A 145 -3.66 16.62 9.38
C LYS A 145 -3.00 15.24 9.34
N GLU A 146 -3.32 14.36 10.28
CA GLU A 146 -2.70 13.01 10.34
C GLU A 146 -3.11 12.14 9.14
N LYS A 147 -4.37 12.21 8.70
CA LYS A 147 -4.82 11.53 7.48
C LYS A 147 -4.04 12.01 6.26
N LEU A 148 -3.82 13.32 6.14
CA LEU A 148 -3.08 13.91 5.03
C LEU A 148 -1.62 13.42 5.02
N VAL A 149 -0.94 13.42 6.18
CA VAL A 149 0.44 12.95 6.31
C VAL A 149 0.57 11.48 5.90
N ASN A 150 -0.29 10.60 6.45
CA ASN A 150 -0.27 9.16 6.12
C ASN A 150 -0.53 8.90 4.64
N THR A 151 -1.48 9.63 4.07
CA THR A 151 -1.82 9.53 2.64
C THR A 151 -0.64 10.00 1.80
N PHE A 152 -0.08 11.16 2.10
CA PHE A 152 1.01 11.75 1.34
C PHE A 152 2.27 10.88 1.33
N PHE A 153 2.66 10.31 2.47
CA PHE A 153 3.80 9.41 2.56
C PHE A 153 3.63 8.18 1.66
N TYR A 154 2.46 7.53 1.72
CA TYR A 154 2.17 6.36 0.89
C TYR A 154 2.14 6.69 -0.61
N TYR A 155 1.47 7.79 -1.00
CA TYR A 155 1.43 8.23 -2.39
C TYR A 155 2.81 8.66 -2.91
N TYR A 156 3.62 9.31 -2.09
CA TYR A 156 4.98 9.71 -2.45
C TYR A 156 5.84 8.47 -2.76
N LEU A 157 5.87 7.49 -1.85
CA LEU A 157 6.58 6.23 -2.09
C LEU A 157 6.06 5.57 -3.37
N LYS A 158 4.75 5.34 -3.44
CA LYS A 158 4.12 4.61 -4.55
C LYS A 158 4.37 5.28 -5.91
N LEU A 159 4.17 6.58 -6.02
CA LEU A 159 4.21 7.29 -7.30
C LEU A 159 5.60 7.76 -7.70
N LYS A 160 6.41 8.26 -6.76
CA LYS A 160 7.70 8.86 -7.11
C LYS A 160 8.85 7.87 -7.13
N ILE A 161 8.80 6.83 -6.30
CA ILE A 161 9.90 5.88 -6.17
C ILE A 161 9.61 4.60 -6.93
N TYR A 162 8.44 4.00 -6.72
CA TYR A 162 8.15 2.65 -7.22
C TYR A 162 7.37 2.62 -8.55
N ALA A 163 6.77 3.74 -9.00
CA ALA A 163 6.00 3.79 -10.24
C ALA A 163 6.78 4.26 -11.46
N ILE A 164 7.99 4.78 -11.29
CA ILE A 164 8.84 5.27 -12.39
C ILE A 164 9.97 4.26 -12.61
N CYS A 165 10.15 3.87 -13.87
CA CYS A 165 11.34 3.18 -14.35
C CYS A 165 12.04 4.07 -15.38
N ILE A 166 13.35 3.90 -15.50
CA ILE A 166 14.21 4.58 -16.47
C ILE A 166 14.65 3.59 -17.52
#